data_AF-A0A2V8W005-F1
#
_entry.id   AF-A0A2V8W005-F1
#
_cell.length_a   1.000
_cell.length_b   1.000
_cell.length_c   1.000
_cell.angle_alpha   90.00
_cell.angle_beta   90.00
_cell.angle_gamma   90.00
#
_symmetry.space_group_name_H-M   'P 1'
#
loop_
_entity.id
_entity.type
_entity.pdbx_description
1 polymer ?
#
loop_
_entity_poly.entity_id
_entity_poly.type
_entity_poly.pdbx_seq_one_letter_code
_entity_poly.pdbx_strand_id
1 'polypeptide(L)'
;MPYHWHVDRLPLLVFGPLAIAVVLLVIAMGIRQAVTRFRSRQTPEQIKVTYEAYLRRLLNPQPEAVEKELGMFLPERLLQLYEDKSAIQSVGFQLEKPGKQRWRPKRWPVYCFEPLDVEALNELPYEEELGPGFCFANTGRGSWYWIAASDHRAKDSPVIFLDYNGGRSHGETVADSLEEFLNMPHLP
;
A
#
# COMPACT_ATOMS: atom_id res chain seq x y z
N MET A 1 59.30 -30.31 -23.63
CA MET A 1 58.50 -29.13 -24.04
C MET A 1 57.63 -29.58 -25.20
N PRO A 2 56.28 -29.68 -25.08
CA PRO A 2 55.36 -28.56 -24.78
C PRO A 2 54.13 -28.93 -23.89
N TYR A 3 53.79 -28.16 -22.86
CA TYR A 3 52.62 -28.44 -21.99
C TYR A 3 51.76 -27.21 -21.63
N HIS A 4 51.92 -26.09 -22.34
CA HIS A 4 51.27 -24.82 -21.94
C HIS A 4 50.13 -24.34 -22.84
N TRP A 5 49.84 -24.99 -23.97
CA TRP A 5 48.85 -24.44 -24.92
C TRP A 5 47.39 -24.84 -24.67
N HIS A 6 47.13 -25.86 -23.85
CA HIS A 6 45.77 -26.36 -23.60
C HIS A 6 45.04 -25.72 -22.41
N VAL A 7 45.76 -25.06 -21.49
CA VAL A 7 45.19 -24.57 -20.21
C VAL A 7 44.51 -23.19 -20.38
N ASP A 8 44.94 -22.38 -21.34
CA ASP A 8 44.47 -20.99 -21.50
C ASP A 8 43.10 -20.86 -22.18
N ARG A 9 42.57 -21.91 -22.81
CA ARG A 9 41.25 -21.90 -23.49
C ARG A 9 40.11 -22.52 -22.68
N LEU A 10 40.44 -23.27 -21.63
CA LEU A 10 39.47 -23.89 -20.72
C LEU A 10 38.56 -22.86 -20.01
N PRO A 11 39.05 -21.70 -19.53
CA PRO A 11 38.18 -20.69 -18.95
C PRO A 11 37.19 -20.15 -19.98
N LEU A 12 37.63 -19.85 -21.21
CA LEU A 12 36.77 -19.33 -22.27
C LEU A 12 35.69 -20.33 -22.72
N LEU A 13 36.03 -21.62 -22.77
CA LEU A 13 35.10 -22.70 -23.15
C LEU A 13 34.06 -23.01 -22.08
N VAL A 14 34.31 -22.71 -20.80
CA VAL A 14 33.37 -22.95 -19.69
C VAL A 14 32.62 -21.68 -19.30
N PHE A 15 33.32 -20.54 -19.20
CA PHE A 15 32.70 -19.27 -18.83
C PHE A 15 31.94 -18.60 -19.98
N GLY A 16 32.30 -18.87 -21.24
CA GLY A 16 31.56 -18.39 -22.41
C GLY A 16 30.12 -18.90 -22.45
N PRO A 17 29.88 -20.22 -22.43
CA PRO A 17 28.54 -20.79 -22.37
C PRO A 17 27.77 -20.38 -21.11
N LEU A 18 28.46 -20.25 -19.97
CA LEU A 18 27.86 -19.79 -18.71
C LEU A 18 27.37 -18.33 -18.82
N ALA A 19 28.20 -17.44 -19.38
CA ALA A 19 27.81 -16.04 -19.60
C ALA A 19 26.64 -15.94 -20.58
N ILE A 20 26.64 -16.74 -21.65
CA ILE A 20 25.51 -16.81 -22.60
C ILE A 20 24.24 -17.30 -21.90
N ALA A 21 24.34 -18.34 -21.06
CA ALA A 21 23.19 -18.85 -20.30
C ALA A 21 22.63 -17.80 -19.32
N VAL A 22 23.48 -17.04 -18.64
CA VAL A 22 23.07 -15.93 -17.76
C VAL A 22 22.38 -14.82 -18.55
N VAL A 23 22.94 -14.41 -19.70
CA VAL A 23 22.34 -13.40 -20.57
C VAL A 23 20.97 -13.87 -21.10
N LEU A 24 20.87 -15.14 -21.52
CA LEU A 24 19.60 -15.72 -21.97
C LEU A 24 18.56 -15.78 -20.84
N LEU A 25 18.97 -16.07 -19.60
CA LEU A 25 18.09 -16.02 -18.43
C LEU A 25 17.58 -14.60 -18.15
N VAL A 26 18.45 -13.60 -18.20
CA VAL A 26 18.08 -12.19 -18.02
C VAL A 26 17.09 -11.74 -19.10
N ILE A 27 17.34 -12.11 -20.36
CA ILE A 27 16.42 -11.84 -21.48
C ILE A 27 15.09 -12.57 -21.28
N ALA A 28 15.10 -13.85 -20.90
CA ALA A 28 13.90 -14.62 -20.65
C ALA A 28 13.07 -14.06 -19.49
N MET A 29 13.71 -13.60 -18.41
CA MET A 29 13.05 -12.91 -17.30
C MET A 29 12.46 -11.57 -17.75
N GLY A 30 13.19 -10.79 -18.55
CA GLY A 30 12.70 -9.54 -19.11
C GLY A 30 11.48 -9.73 -20.02
N ILE A 31 11.51 -10.75 -20.89
CA ILE A 31 10.38 -11.11 -21.75
C ILE A 31 9.20 -11.60 -20.91
N ARG A 32 9.42 -12.45 -19.89
CA ARG A 32 8.35 -12.90 -18.99
C ARG A 32 7.70 -11.70 -18.28
N GLN A 33 8.49 -10.77 -17.77
CA GLN A 33 8.00 -9.58 -17.06
C GLN A 33 7.26 -8.60 -17.99
N ALA A 34 7.68 -8.49 -19.26
CA ALA A 34 6.98 -7.72 -20.27
C ALA A 34 5.65 -8.38 -20.68
N VAL A 35 5.63 -9.70 -20.87
CA VAL A 35 4.44 -10.47 -21.23
C VAL A 35 3.43 -10.49 -20.08
N THR A 36 3.87 -10.61 -18.83
CA THR A 36 2.96 -10.52 -17.67
C THR A 36 2.35 -9.13 -17.57
N ARG A 37 3.13 -8.05 -17.72
CA ARG A 37 2.62 -6.66 -17.77
C ARG A 37 1.65 -6.41 -18.92
N PHE A 38 1.87 -7.04 -20.07
CA PHE A 38 1.00 -6.87 -21.24
C PHE A 38 -0.29 -7.68 -21.13
N ARG A 39 -0.22 -8.90 -20.58
CA ARG A 39 -1.39 -9.75 -20.29
C ARG A 39 -2.20 -9.27 -19.08
N SER A 40 -1.59 -8.52 -18.17
CA SER A 40 -2.26 -7.92 -17.02
C SER A 40 -2.96 -6.60 -17.33
N ARG A 41 -2.99 -6.14 -18.59
CA ARG A 41 -3.83 -5.00 -18.98
C ARG A 41 -5.29 -5.42 -18.86
N GLN A 42 -5.90 -5.05 -17.74
CA GLN A 42 -7.33 -5.22 -17.52
C GLN A 42 -8.10 -4.52 -18.65
N THR A 43 -9.14 -5.19 -19.13
CA THR A 43 -10.05 -4.56 -20.08
C THR A 43 -10.82 -3.42 -19.39
N PRO A 44 -11.30 -2.40 -20.12
CA PRO A 44 -12.11 -1.34 -19.53
C PRO A 44 -13.32 -1.86 -18.74
N GLU A 45 -13.93 -2.95 -19.21
CA GLU A 45 -15.03 -3.61 -18.51
C GLU A 45 -14.58 -4.25 -17.19
N GLN A 46 -13.42 -4.91 -17.17
CA GLN A 46 -12.86 -5.45 -15.92
C GLN A 46 -12.58 -4.34 -14.92
N ILE A 47 -12.00 -3.22 -15.36
CA ILE A 47 -11.75 -2.05 -14.51
C ILE A 47 -13.06 -1.54 -13.91
N LYS A 48 -14.11 -1.41 -14.74
CA LYS A 48 -15.42 -0.95 -14.29
C LYS A 48 -16.06 -1.91 -13.29
N VAL A 49 -16.04 -3.21 -13.55
CA VAL A 49 -16.57 -4.24 -12.65
C VAL A 49 -15.83 -4.24 -11.31
N THR A 50 -14.49 -4.16 -11.33
CA THR A 50 -13.68 -4.07 -10.11
C THR A 50 -14.01 -2.80 -9.33
N TYR A 51 -14.15 -1.66 -10.02
CA TYR A 51 -14.52 -0.40 -9.39
C TYR A 51 -15.92 -0.43 -8.78
N GLU A 52 -16.91 -1.01 -9.46
CA GLU A 52 -18.26 -1.19 -8.91
C GLU A 52 -18.27 -2.13 -7.70
N ALA A 53 -17.48 -3.22 -7.73
CA ALA A 53 -17.34 -4.12 -6.60
C ALA A 53 -16.71 -3.40 -5.39
N TYR A 54 -15.65 -2.64 -5.63
CA TYR A 54 -15.01 -1.78 -4.63
C TYR A 54 -16.01 -0.79 -4.02
N LEU A 55 -16.78 -0.06 -4.84
CA LEU A 55 -17.78 0.89 -4.33
C LEU A 55 -18.87 0.21 -3.50
N ARG A 56 -19.33 -0.97 -3.92
CA ARG A 56 -20.32 -1.73 -3.15
C ARG A 56 -19.77 -2.10 -1.78
N ARG A 57 -18.52 -2.55 -1.70
CA ARG A 57 -17.84 -2.89 -0.44
C ARG A 57 -17.66 -1.65 0.43
N LEU A 58 -17.14 -0.56 -0.15
CA LEU A 58 -16.91 0.70 0.55
C LEU A 58 -18.19 1.26 1.21
N LEU A 59 -19.33 1.17 0.52
CA LEU A 59 -20.61 1.69 1.00
C LEU A 59 -21.36 0.75 1.96
N ASN A 60 -20.85 -0.46 2.19
CA ASN A 60 -21.42 -1.46 3.09
C ASN A 60 -20.32 -1.98 4.05
N PRO A 61 -19.82 -1.12 4.95
CA PRO A 61 -18.77 -1.49 5.89
C PRO A 61 -19.24 -2.63 6.83
N GLN A 62 -18.32 -3.50 7.21
CA GLN A 62 -18.53 -4.68 8.04
C GLN A 62 -17.62 -4.64 9.30
N PRO A 63 -17.74 -3.62 10.16
CA PRO A 63 -16.81 -3.40 11.27
C PRO A 63 -16.76 -4.58 12.24
N GLU A 64 -17.91 -5.19 12.55
CA GLU A 64 -17.99 -6.34 13.46
C GLU A 64 -17.21 -7.56 12.93
N ALA A 65 -17.24 -7.79 11.62
CA ALA A 65 -16.49 -8.87 10.99
C ALA A 65 -14.98 -8.59 11.03
N VAL A 66 -14.58 -7.34 10.76
CA VAL A 66 -13.18 -6.90 10.83
C VAL A 66 -12.64 -6.99 12.26
N GLU A 67 -13.37 -6.49 13.26
CA GLU A 67 -12.97 -6.56 14.67
C GLU A 67 -12.86 -7.99 15.17
N LYS A 68 -13.77 -8.87 14.72
CA LYS A 68 -13.70 -10.30 15.02
C LYS A 68 -12.46 -10.96 14.42
N GLU A 69 -12.10 -10.62 13.17
CA GLU A 69 -10.91 -11.15 12.52
C GLU A 69 -9.62 -10.61 13.17
N LEU A 70 -9.61 -9.33 13.56
CA LEU A 70 -8.50 -8.71 14.29
C LEU A 70 -8.36 -9.21 15.73
N GLY A 71 -9.44 -9.70 16.33
CA GLY A 71 -9.52 -10.01 17.77
C GLY A 71 -9.45 -8.77 18.67
N MET A 72 -9.66 -7.58 18.11
CA MET A 72 -9.49 -6.27 18.74
C MET A 72 -10.55 -5.28 18.26
N PHE A 73 -10.76 -4.20 19.00
CA PHE A 73 -11.72 -3.15 18.64
C PHE A 73 -11.06 -2.02 17.85
N LEU A 74 -11.73 -1.58 16.80
CA LEU A 74 -11.38 -0.39 16.04
C LEU A 74 -11.88 0.86 16.79
N PRO A 75 -11.22 2.01 16.61
CA PRO A 75 -11.61 3.24 17.30
C PRO A 75 -12.97 3.78 16.80
N GLU A 76 -13.74 4.38 17.71
CA GLU A 76 -15.07 4.95 17.42
C GLU A 76 -15.03 5.93 16.25
N ARG A 77 -13.99 6.78 16.20
CA ARG A 77 -13.85 7.79 15.16
C ARG A 77 -13.74 7.20 13.76
N LEU A 78 -13.12 6.01 13.63
CA LEU A 78 -13.06 5.30 12.35
C LEU A 78 -14.43 4.80 11.95
N LEU A 79 -15.20 4.24 12.88
CA LEU A 79 -16.55 3.76 12.59
C LEU A 79 -17.47 4.91 12.15
N GLN A 80 -17.39 6.06 12.82
CA GLN A 80 -18.12 7.27 12.44
C GLN A 80 -17.76 7.76 11.03
N LEU A 81 -16.49 7.66 10.63
CA LEU A 81 -16.07 8.00 9.27
C LEU A 81 -16.82 7.13 8.25
N TYR A 82 -16.92 5.82 8.48
CA TYR A 82 -17.63 4.89 7.57
C TYR A 82 -19.15 5.00 7.61
N GLU A 83 -19.73 5.66 8.60
CA GLU A 83 -21.15 6.04 8.60
C GLU A 83 -21.43 7.22 7.63
N ASP A 84 -20.46 8.12 7.44
CA ASP A 84 -20.54 9.21 6.46
C ASP A 84 -20.14 8.74 5.06
N LYS A 85 -21.15 8.24 4.33
CA LYS A 85 -21.01 7.77 2.94
C LYS A 85 -20.44 8.83 2.00
N SER A 86 -20.70 10.11 2.25
CA SER A 86 -20.21 11.19 1.41
C SER A 86 -18.72 11.44 1.63
N ALA A 87 -18.27 11.36 2.88
CA ALA A 87 -16.87 11.52 3.24
C ALA A 87 -16.02 10.36 2.68
N ILE A 88 -16.43 9.11 2.86
CA ILE A 88 -15.64 7.95 2.39
C ILE A 88 -15.57 7.83 0.87
N GLN A 89 -16.49 8.47 0.14
CA GLN A 89 -16.46 8.54 -1.32
C GLN A 89 -15.57 9.66 -1.85
N SER A 90 -15.03 10.53 -0.99
CA SER A 90 -14.07 11.54 -1.42
C SER A 90 -12.78 10.86 -1.90
N VAL A 91 -12.26 11.37 -3.03
CA VAL A 91 -11.10 10.81 -3.71
C VAL A 91 -10.18 11.92 -4.17
N GLY A 92 -8.88 11.62 -4.22
CA GLY A 92 -7.86 12.46 -4.84
C GLY A 92 -7.74 13.85 -4.21
N PHE A 93 -7.37 13.90 -2.94
CA PHE A 93 -7.07 15.15 -2.23
C PHE A 93 -5.72 15.07 -1.52
N GLN A 94 -5.23 16.20 -1.05
CA GLN A 94 -4.00 16.31 -0.27
C GLN A 94 -4.29 16.99 1.05
N LEU A 95 -3.71 16.46 2.13
CA LEU A 95 -3.75 17.07 3.45
C LEU A 95 -2.49 17.89 3.68
N GLU A 96 -2.66 19.14 4.09
CA GLU A 96 -1.54 19.98 4.48
C GLU A 96 -1.19 19.77 5.95
N LYS A 97 0.05 19.38 6.28
CA LYS A 97 0.47 19.25 7.68
C LYS A 97 0.52 20.65 8.33
N PRO A 98 -0.27 20.90 9.39
CA PRO A 98 -0.19 22.17 10.10
C PRO A 98 1.20 22.32 10.77
N GLY A 99 1.91 23.43 10.49
CA GLY A 99 3.29 23.60 11.01
C GLY A 99 4.04 24.86 10.55
N LYS A 100 5.23 25.09 11.12
CA LYS A 100 5.98 26.37 11.03
C LYS A 100 6.67 26.64 9.69
N GLN A 101 6.82 25.66 8.80
CA GLN A 101 7.58 25.82 7.56
C GLN A 101 6.69 26.24 6.38
N ARG A 102 6.17 27.48 6.46
CA ARG A 102 5.27 28.10 5.46
C ARG A 102 5.79 28.07 4.02
N TRP A 103 7.09 27.89 3.81
CA TRP A 103 7.71 27.98 2.48
C TRP A 103 7.65 26.67 1.68
N ARG A 104 7.48 25.52 2.36
CA ARG A 104 7.27 24.21 1.74
C ARG A 104 6.42 23.34 2.68
N PRO A 105 5.09 23.53 2.69
CA PRO A 105 4.23 22.70 3.52
C PRO A 105 4.36 21.23 3.09
N LYS A 106 4.53 20.33 4.07
CA LYS A 106 4.52 18.89 3.82
C LYS A 106 3.08 18.48 3.52
N ARG A 107 2.89 17.72 2.45
CA ARG A 107 1.57 17.28 1.99
C ARG A 107 1.46 15.77 2.07
N TRP A 108 0.30 15.30 2.47
CA TRP A 108 -0.03 13.89 2.59
C TRP A 108 -1.15 13.56 1.61
N PRO A 109 -0.84 12.87 0.49
CA PRO A 109 -1.85 12.58 -0.53
C PRO A 109 -2.81 11.50 -0.04
N VAL A 110 -4.10 11.68 -0.27
CA VAL A 110 -5.13 10.66 -0.07
C VAL A 110 -5.79 10.41 -1.42
N TYR A 111 -5.62 9.19 -1.93
CA TYR A 111 -6.23 8.79 -3.19
C TYR A 111 -7.66 8.32 -2.99
N CYS A 112 -7.89 7.37 -2.08
CA CYS A 112 -9.22 6.94 -1.66
C CYS A 112 -9.16 6.23 -0.29
N PHE A 113 -10.34 6.02 0.28
CA PHE A 113 -10.52 5.18 1.47
C PHE A 113 -10.60 3.70 1.09
N GLU A 114 -10.15 2.83 1.98
CA GLU A 114 -10.25 1.38 1.81
C GLU A 114 -11.62 0.88 2.29
N PRO A 115 -12.20 -0.19 1.72
CA PRO A 115 -13.42 -0.77 2.24
C PRO A 115 -13.20 -1.34 3.65
N LEU A 116 -14.04 -1.01 4.63
CA LEU A 116 -13.94 -1.60 5.96
C LEU A 116 -14.57 -3.00 5.98
N ASP A 117 -13.85 -3.99 5.45
CA ASP A 117 -14.28 -5.39 5.44
C ASP A 117 -13.08 -6.36 5.55
N VAL A 118 -13.39 -7.64 5.72
CA VAL A 118 -12.39 -8.70 5.91
C VAL A 118 -11.54 -8.92 4.66
N GLU A 119 -12.09 -8.69 3.47
CA GLU A 119 -11.34 -8.83 2.22
C GLU A 119 -10.25 -7.77 2.13
N ALA A 120 -10.56 -6.51 2.46
CA ALA A 120 -9.57 -5.45 2.53
C ALA A 120 -8.55 -5.73 3.62
N LEU A 121 -8.98 -6.11 4.83
CA LEU A 121 -8.06 -6.45 5.93
C LEU A 121 -7.01 -7.49 5.51
N ASN A 122 -7.39 -8.50 4.72
CA ASN A 122 -6.50 -9.56 4.26
C ASN A 122 -5.60 -9.19 3.07
N GLU A 123 -6.02 -8.22 2.26
CA GLU A 123 -5.24 -7.75 1.09
C GLU A 123 -4.28 -6.62 1.45
N LEU A 124 -4.55 -5.90 2.54
CA LEU A 124 -3.78 -4.77 3.00
C LEU A 124 -2.50 -5.22 3.72
N PRO A 125 -1.45 -4.37 3.70
CA PRO A 125 -0.21 -4.71 4.38
C PRO A 125 -0.42 -4.81 5.90
N TYR A 126 0.16 -5.85 6.48
CA TYR A 126 0.19 -6.09 7.91
C TYR A 126 1.61 -5.86 8.46
N GLU A 127 1.70 -5.06 9.52
CA GLU A 127 2.97 -4.76 10.21
C GLU A 127 2.95 -5.39 11.60
N GLU A 128 3.68 -6.50 11.77
CA GLU A 128 3.82 -7.17 13.07
C GLU A 128 4.34 -6.22 14.16
N GLU A 129 5.21 -5.27 13.80
CA GLU A 129 5.80 -4.30 14.72
C GLU A 129 4.80 -3.27 15.25
N LEU A 130 3.75 -2.95 14.47
CA LEU A 130 2.69 -2.01 14.87
C LEU A 130 1.54 -2.71 15.59
N GLY A 131 1.47 -4.03 15.48
CA GLY A 131 0.41 -4.84 16.07
C GLY A 131 -0.90 -4.76 15.27
N PRO A 132 -2.03 -5.17 15.89
CA PRO A 132 -3.32 -5.22 15.21
C PRO A 132 -3.84 -3.82 14.86
N GLY A 133 -4.36 -3.67 13.65
CA GLY A 133 -4.93 -2.42 13.17
C GLY A 133 -5.42 -2.53 11.74
N PHE A 134 -5.70 -1.39 11.12
CA PHE A 134 -6.35 -1.36 9.82
C PHE A 134 -5.80 -0.22 8.95
N CYS A 135 -5.53 -0.51 7.67
CA CYS A 135 -5.21 0.52 6.69
C CYS A 135 -6.52 1.09 6.11
N PHE A 136 -6.90 2.30 6.52
CA PHE A 136 -8.21 2.88 6.17
C PHE A 136 -8.19 3.76 4.92
N ALA A 137 -7.02 4.18 4.46
CA ALA A 137 -6.87 4.98 3.25
C ALA A 137 -5.53 4.71 2.58
N ASN A 138 -5.45 4.97 1.27
CA ASN A 138 -4.21 4.81 0.50
C ASN A 138 -3.86 6.08 -0.29
N THR A 139 -2.61 6.12 -0.76
CA THR A 139 -2.06 7.21 -1.58
C THR A 139 -2.13 6.96 -3.09
N GLY A 140 -2.66 5.80 -3.51
CA GLY A 140 -2.62 5.30 -4.88
C GLY A 140 -1.23 4.88 -5.36
N ARG A 141 -0.24 4.87 -4.44
CA ARG A 141 1.17 4.61 -4.75
C ARG A 141 1.79 3.71 -3.68
N GLY A 142 1.22 2.55 -3.37
CA GLY A 142 1.88 1.60 -2.45
C GLY A 142 2.20 2.19 -1.05
N SER A 143 1.38 3.11 -0.58
CA SER A 143 1.48 3.68 0.77
C SER A 143 0.09 3.88 1.34
N TRP A 144 -0.05 3.66 2.64
CA TRP A 144 -1.31 3.60 3.36
C TRP A 144 -1.30 4.44 4.63
N TYR A 145 -2.49 4.79 5.08
CA TYR A 145 -2.75 5.36 6.40
C TYR A 145 -3.34 4.27 7.28
N TRP A 146 -2.66 4.01 8.37
CA TRP A 146 -2.96 2.94 9.30
C TRP A 146 -3.44 3.50 10.63
N ILE A 147 -4.32 2.76 11.29
CA ILE A 147 -4.85 3.08 12.60
C ILE A 147 -4.84 1.84 13.50
N ALA A 148 -4.44 2.03 14.76
CA ALA A 148 -4.34 0.94 15.72
C ALA A 148 -5.72 0.45 16.17
N ALA A 149 -5.84 -0.87 16.34
CA ALA A 149 -6.92 -1.50 17.09
C ALA A 149 -6.44 -1.80 18.52
N SER A 150 -7.37 -1.93 19.47
CA SER A 150 -7.05 -2.11 20.89
C SER A 150 -8.03 -3.05 21.61
N ASP A 151 -7.63 -3.57 22.77
CA ASP A 151 -8.44 -4.48 23.61
C ASP A 151 -9.79 -3.87 24.04
N HIS A 152 -9.86 -2.55 24.07
CA HIS A 152 -11.06 -1.78 24.34
C HIS A 152 -11.30 -0.80 23.20
N ARG A 153 -12.56 -0.48 22.95
CA ARG A 153 -12.93 0.52 21.94
C ARG A 153 -12.42 1.89 22.37
N ALA A 154 -11.32 2.33 21.75
CA ALA A 154 -10.80 3.68 21.94
C ALA A 154 -11.70 4.70 21.22
N LYS A 155 -11.76 5.92 21.74
CA LYS A 155 -12.51 7.01 21.07
C LYS A 155 -11.87 7.37 19.72
N ASP A 156 -10.55 7.47 19.71
CA ASP A 156 -9.75 7.88 18.56
C ASP A 156 -8.37 7.20 18.65
N SER A 157 -7.57 7.26 17.60
CA SER A 157 -6.24 6.65 17.53
C SER A 157 -5.33 7.43 16.57
N PRO A 158 -4.01 7.51 16.85
CA PRO A 158 -3.06 8.16 15.96
C PRO A 158 -3.07 7.55 14.55
N VAL A 159 -2.81 8.40 13.55
CA VAL A 159 -2.70 7.96 12.16
C VAL A 159 -1.24 7.79 11.79
N ILE A 160 -0.87 6.57 11.41
CA ILE A 160 0.50 6.20 11.01
C ILE A 160 0.58 6.09 9.49
N PHE A 161 1.63 6.64 8.89
CA PHE A 161 1.90 6.49 7.47
C PHE A 161 2.78 5.28 7.20
N LEU A 162 2.29 4.36 6.38
CA LEU A 162 3.04 3.19 5.93
C LEU A 162 3.52 3.42 4.50
N ASP A 163 4.82 3.59 4.32
CA ASP A 163 5.46 3.83 3.03
C ASP A 163 6.24 2.59 2.56
N TYR A 164 5.69 1.84 1.62
CA TYR A 164 6.36 0.65 1.05
C TYR A 164 7.10 0.93 -0.26
N ASN A 165 7.16 2.20 -0.69
CA ASN A 165 7.96 2.59 -1.84
C ASN A 165 9.42 2.90 -1.48
N GLY A 166 9.83 2.65 -0.23
CA GLY A 166 11.19 2.90 0.24
C GLY A 166 11.45 4.36 0.62
N GLY A 167 10.40 5.14 0.92
CA GLY A 167 10.57 6.48 1.47
C GLY A 167 10.92 6.47 2.96
N ARG A 168 11.38 7.62 3.47
CA ARG A 168 11.84 7.78 4.87
C ARG A 168 10.70 8.02 5.87
N SER A 169 9.46 8.13 5.41
CA SER A 169 8.31 8.47 6.24
C SER A 169 7.55 7.24 6.74
N HIS A 170 8.03 6.02 6.45
CA HIS A 170 7.41 4.80 6.94
C HIS A 170 7.38 4.79 8.47
N GLY A 171 6.21 4.51 9.06
CA GLY A 171 6.00 4.53 10.50
C GLY A 171 5.85 5.93 11.11
N GLU A 172 5.83 7.01 10.30
CA GLU A 172 5.65 8.36 10.82
C GLU A 172 4.20 8.57 11.29
N THR A 173 4.03 9.04 12.53
CA THR A 173 2.74 9.57 13.00
C THR A 173 2.42 10.86 12.26
N VAL A 174 1.41 10.81 11.40
CA VAL A 174 0.97 11.94 10.58
C VAL A 174 0.08 12.90 11.36
N ALA A 175 -0.75 12.34 12.23
CA ALA A 175 -1.67 13.03 13.12
C ALA A 175 -1.77 12.26 14.44
N ASP A 176 -1.95 12.99 15.55
CA ASP A 176 -2.08 12.39 16.87
C ASP A 176 -3.46 11.73 17.05
N SER A 177 -4.42 12.01 16.15
CA SER A 177 -5.72 11.37 16.10
C SER A 177 -6.31 11.35 14.67
N LEU A 178 -7.28 10.46 14.41
CA LEU A 178 -8.01 10.44 13.13
C LEU A 178 -8.86 11.69 12.98
N GLU A 179 -9.45 12.21 14.06
CA GLU A 179 -10.15 13.50 14.03
C GLU A 179 -9.24 14.65 13.56
N GLU A 180 -7.99 14.72 14.04
CA GLU A 180 -7.03 15.72 13.57
C GLU A 180 -6.72 15.52 12.09
N PHE A 181 -6.44 14.28 11.66
CA PHE A 181 -6.16 13.94 10.27
C PHE A 181 -7.28 14.40 9.31
N LEU A 182 -8.54 14.10 9.66
CA LEU A 182 -9.71 14.45 8.85
C LEU A 182 -10.03 15.95 8.82
N ASN A 183 -9.52 16.72 9.80
CA ASN A 183 -9.70 18.17 9.87
C ASN A 183 -8.51 18.97 9.32
N MET A 184 -7.47 18.30 8.79
CA MET A 184 -6.37 18.98 8.13
C MET A 184 -6.87 19.75 6.89
N PRO A 185 -6.23 20.88 6.52
CA PRO A 185 -6.62 21.61 5.31
C PRO A 185 -6.56 20.73 4.07
N HIS A 186 -7.70 20.58 3.40
CA HIS A 186 -7.82 19.84 2.14
C HIS A 186 -7.40 20.73 0.97
N LEU A 187 -6.47 20.21 0.17
CA LEU A 187 -6.09 20.77 -1.11
C LEU A 187 -6.54 19.79 -2.22
N PRO A 188 -7.08 20.29 -3.34
CA PRO A 188 -7.34 19.47 -4.51
C PRO A 188 -6.06 18.93 -5.16
#